data_AF-A0A9P3G995-F1
#
_entry.id   AF-A0A9P3G995-F1
#
_cell.length_a   1.000
_cell.length_b   1.000
_cell.length_c   1.000
_cell.angle_alpha   90.00
_cell.angle_beta   90.00
_cell.angle_gamma   90.00
#
_symmetry.space_group_name_H-M   'P 1'
#
loop_
_entity.id
_entity.type
_entity.pdbx_description
1 polymer ?
#
loop_
_entity_poly.entity_id
_entity_poly.type
_entity_poly.pdbx_seq_one_letter_code
_entity_poly.pdbx_strand_id
1 'polypeptide(L)'
;MLRLHHPEFFDTCAKFITVPRTHEEHSSLLDEMAVCKCDMADGRIQALHDNDPSGPKPSYIATGWRFAHIIDSALRPVREDASLHKVEKNQRRAARRGTSVPWPRSPLDILPYGIDQSIAALAEWVEIFADSLYLSLFGTIMTLLKKAVVPPILASATLLGRFVEIAEDSLFALSGRDLDAMGGFSHALIRTWQTSQLFKILPHIFDEEETRELLKRSTEQVEDDHESRGLMSICVFAVTVLPDLMAAASDEETRGRLNDCLLSFHVAGILWIHRLELPHDAEKYTSRLVEAARKQQEAERDPVWAAYMQMLNFDHERCWAPGCRETFAGAQRVFAACSGCGKVTYCSKECLAKAWRHADVPHRAVCKKIKYILGETTAEEQLGSNAFVSFRIMCAVRQVERAVLQDFCDHMAKLKKYMSLVPIKREE
;
A
#
# COMPACT_ATOMS: atom_id res chain seq x y z
N MET A 1 -5.42 1.77 23.42
CA MET A 1 -5.36 0.98 24.66
C MET A 1 -4.95 -0.47 24.37
N LEU A 2 -5.72 -1.25 23.58
CA LEU A 2 -5.39 -2.67 23.30
C LEU A 2 -3.96 -2.92 22.80
N ARG A 3 -3.46 -2.16 21.82
CA ARG A 3 -2.08 -2.30 21.28
C ARG A 3 -0.96 -2.13 22.31
N LEU A 4 -1.23 -1.43 23.41
CA LEU A 4 -0.25 -1.18 24.48
C LEU A 4 -0.28 -2.25 25.57
N HIS A 5 -1.48 -2.79 25.84
CA HIS A 5 -1.72 -3.68 26.97
C HIS A 5 -1.83 -5.16 26.58
N HIS A 6 -2.11 -5.46 25.32
CA HIS A 6 -2.33 -6.82 24.81
C HIS A 6 -1.62 -7.09 23.47
N PRO A 7 -0.31 -6.84 23.35
CA PRO A 7 0.43 -7.12 22.10
C PRO A 7 0.35 -8.61 21.68
N GLU A 8 0.29 -9.54 22.63
CA GLU A 8 0.18 -10.98 22.38
C GLU A 8 -1.11 -11.38 21.68
N PHE A 9 -2.19 -10.63 21.90
CA PHE A 9 -3.45 -10.84 21.18
C PHE A 9 -3.29 -10.50 19.70
N PHE A 10 -2.65 -9.38 19.37
CA PHE A 10 -2.38 -9.02 17.98
C PHE A 10 -1.39 -9.97 17.32
N ASP A 11 -0.35 -10.41 18.03
CA ASP A 11 0.57 -11.43 17.53
C ASP A 11 -0.17 -12.73 17.19
N THR A 12 -1.15 -13.12 18.02
CA THR A 12 -1.98 -14.33 17.78
C THR A 12 -2.88 -14.16 16.57
N CYS A 13 -3.58 -13.02 16.44
CA CYS A 13 -4.38 -12.71 15.28
C CYS A 13 -3.53 -12.71 14.01
N ALA A 14 -2.36 -12.06 14.03
CA ALA A 14 -1.46 -11.95 12.88
C ALA A 14 -0.97 -13.34 12.47
N LYS A 15 -0.53 -14.16 13.43
CA LYS A 15 -0.17 -15.57 13.18
C LYS A 15 -1.31 -16.36 12.58
N PHE A 16 -2.55 -16.16 13.05
CA PHE A 16 -3.69 -16.89 12.53
C PHE A 16 -3.96 -16.58 11.05
N ILE A 17 -3.95 -15.31 10.66
CA ILE A 17 -4.27 -14.90 9.28
C ILE A 17 -3.09 -15.08 8.31
N THR A 18 -1.85 -15.18 8.80
CA THR A 18 -0.65 -15.27 7.95
C THR A 18 0.05 -16.63 7.99
N VAL A 19 -0.45 -17.60 8.77
CA VAL A 19 0.12 -18.95 8.75
C VAL A 19 -0.22 -19.61 7.41
N PRO A 20 0.78 -20.14 6.68
CA PRO A 20 0.56 -20.89 5.46
C PRO A 20 -0.37 -22.08 5.74
N ARG A 21 -1.38 -22.24 4.90
CA ARG A 21 -2.29 -23.39 4.94
C ARG A 21 -2.53 -23.90 3.53
N THR A 22 -2.81 -25.18 3.41
CA THR A 22 -3.32 -25.75 2.16
C THR A 22 -4.83 -25.50 2.04
N HIS A 23 -5.37 -25.66 0.83
CA HIS A 23 -6.81 -25.57 0.61
C HIS A 23 -7.57 -26.58 1.47
N GLU A 24 -7.05 -27.81 1.60
CA GLU A 24 -7.64 -28.86 2.42
C GLU A 24 -7.65 -28.50 3.91
N GLU A 25 -6.61 -27.85 4.42
CA GLU A 25 -6.57 -27.37 5.80
C GLU A 25 -7.62 -26.27 6.04
N HIS A 26 -7.82 -25.36 5.07
CA HIS A 26 -8.89 -24.37 5.13
C HIS A 26 -10.28 -25.03 5.14
N SER A 27 -10.52 -26.02 4.27
CA SER A 27 -11.78 -26.77 4.26
C SER A 27 -12.00 -27.53 5.57
N SER A 28 -10.97 -28.20 6.10
CA SER A 28 -11.04 -28.91 7.38
C SER A 28 -11.38 -27.97 8.54
N LEU A 29 -10.76 -26.79 8.60
CA LEU A 29 -11.06 -25.79 9.64
C LEU A 29 -12.46 -25.21 9.51
N LEU A 30 -12.96 -25.03 8.28
CA LEU A 30 -14.32 -24.60 8.03
C LEU A 30 -15.33 -25.60 8.59
N ASP A 31 -15.14 -26.89 8.31
CA ASP A 31 -16.00 -27.97 8.78
C ASP A 31 -15.90 -28.15 10.31
N GLU A 32 -14.69 -28.11 10.87
CA GLU A 32 -14.47 -28.26 12.30
C GLU A 32 -15.09 -27.12 13.11
N MET A 33 -15.01 -25.88 12.62
CA MET A 33 -15.59 -24.71 13.29
C MET A 33 -17.09 -24.57 13.07
N ALA A 34 -17.69 -25.30 12.12
CA ALA A 34 -19.15 -25.34 11.96
C ALA A 34 -19.86 -26.06 13.13
N VAL A 35 -19.13 -26.91 13.86
CA VAL A 35 -19.66 -27.68 14.99
C VAL A 35 -19.19 -27.09 16.31
N CYS A 36 -20.13 -26.62 17.12
CA CYS A 36 -19.84 -26.19 18.48
C CYS A 36 -19.46 -27.40 19.36
N LYS A 37 -18.25 -27.39 19.92
CA LYS A 37 -17.73 -28.41 20.85
C LYS A 37 -17.64 -27.89 22.30
N CYS A 38 -18.35 -26.79 22.60
CA CYS A 38 -18.37 -26.19 23.93
C CYS A 38 -19.00 -27.13 24.96
N ASP A 39 -18.50 -27.11 26.19
CA ASP A 39 -19.17 -27.75 27.30
C ASP A 39 -20.37 -26.89 27.74
N MET A 40 -21.55 -27.23 27.25
CA MET A 40 -22.79 -26.55 27.59
C MET A 40 -23.23 -26.78 29.05
N ALA A 41 -22.54 -27.67 29.79
CA ALA A 41 -22.72 -27.77 31.24
C ALA A 41 -22.07 -26.59 31.99
N ASP A 42 -21.11 -25.87 31.39
CA ASP A 42 -20.58 -24.63 31.95
C ASP A 42 -21.58 -23.50 31.74
N GLY A 43 -22.21 -23.05 32.84
CA GLY A 43 -23.21 -21.99 32.82
C GLY A 43 -22.72 -20.65 32.21
N ARG A 44 -21.41 -20.37 32.19
CA ARG A 44 -20.85 -19.19 31.51
C ARG A 44 -20.86 -19.35 30.00
N ILE A 45 -20.48 -20.53 29.51
CA ILE A 45 -20.49 -20.84 28.08
C ILE A 45 -21.93 -20.91 27.58
N GLN A 46 -22.81 -21.58 28.32
CA GLN A 46 -24.24 -21.59 28.04
C GLN A 46 -24.81 -20.17 27.98
N ALA A 47 -24.48 -19.29 28.93
CA ALA A 47 -24.91 -17.90 28.88
C ALA A 47 -24.40 -17.14 27.64
N LEU A 48 -23.17 -17.42 27.16
CA LEU A 48 -22.68 -16.83 25.91
C LEU A 48 -23.48 -17.29 24.69
N HIS A 49 -23.90 -18.56 24.68
CA HIS A 49 -24.77 -19.11 23.64
C HIS A 49 -26.21 -18.57 23.71
N ASP A 50 -26.74 -18.39 24.92
CA ASP A 50 -28.12 -17.91 25.14
C ASP A 50 -28.29 -16.41 24.90
N ASN A 51 -27.22 -15.61 25.05
CA ASN A 51 -27.26 -14.17 24.84
C ASN A 51 -27.19 -13.78 23.35
N ASP A 52 -26.91 -14.71 22.44
CA ASP A 52 -26.91 -14.46 20.99
C ASP A 52 -27.48 -15.66 20.20
N PRO A 53 -28.74 -16.07 20.48
CA PRO A 53 -29.32 -17.27 19.88
C PRO A 53 -29.63 -17.09 18.39
N SER A 54 -29.73 -15.83 17.93
CA SER A 54 -29.97 -15.43 16.53
C SER A 54 -28.71 -14.97 15.81
N GLY A 55 -27.59 -14.82 16.52
CA GLY A 55 -26.35 -14.37 15.92
C GLY A 55 -25.80 -15.38 14.91
N PRO A 56 -25.10 -14.93 13.86
CA PRO A 56 -24.38 -15.84 12.99
C PRO A 56 -23.39 -16.63 13.85
N LYS A 57 -23.53 -17.96 13.83
CA LYS A 57 -22.61 -18.87 14.55
C LYS A 57 -21.17 -18.51 14.17
N PRO A 58 -20.24 -18.46 15.14
CA PRO A 58 -18.85 -18.18 14.83
C PRO A 58 -18.34 -19.23 13.84
N SER A 59 -18.02 -18.79 12.63
CA SER A 59 -17.45 -19.63 11.59
C SER A 59 -15.96 -19.34 11.45
N TYR A 60 -15.23 -20.24 10.80
CA TYR A 60 -13.84 -20.01 10.42
C TYR A 60 -13.69 -18.71 9.61
N ILE A 61 -14.62 -18.47 8.68
CA ILE A 61 -14.70 -17.26 7.85
C ILE A 61 -14.87 -16.01 8.71
N ALA A 62 -15.88 -16.00 9.58
CA ALA A 62 -16.17 -14.86 10.44
C ALA A 62 -14.99 -14.56 11.39
N THR A 63 -14.30 -15.60 11.86
CA THR A 63 -13.09 -15.46 12.68
C THR A 63 -11.94 -14.83 11.90
N GLY A 64 -11.63 -15.34 10.70
CA GLY A 64 -10.61 -14.77 9.82
C GLY A 64 -10.89 -13.31 9.48
N TRP A 65 -12.13 -13.00 9.11
CA TRP A 65 -12.59 -11.64 8.83
C TRP A 65 -12.41 -10.72 10.05
N ARG A 66 -12.84 -11.16 11.25
CA ARG A 66 -12.69 -10.38 12.48
C ARG A 66 -11.22 -10.10 12.81
N PHE A 67 -10.35 -11.09 12.65
CA PHE A 67 -8.92 -10.93 12.90
C PHE A 67 -8.27 -9.99 11.88
N ALA A 68 -8.60 -10.12 10.59
CA ALA A 68 -8.15 -9.19 9.55
C ALA A 68 -8.58 -7.74 9.87
N HIS A 69 -9.83 -7.53 10.29
CA HIS A 69 -10.35 -6.22 10.66
C HIS A 69 -9.64 -5.64 11.90
N ILE A 70 -9.41 -6.46 12.93
CA ILE A 70 -8.67 -6.08 14.13
C ILE A 70 -7.26 -5.64 13.78
N ILE A 71 -6.57 -6.38 12.91
CA ILE A 71 -5.21 -6.07 12.47
C ILE A 71 -5.17 -4.80 11.63
N ASP A 72 -6.04 -4.67 10.62
CA ASP A 72 -6.10 -3.45 9.79
C ASP A 72 -6.36 -2.20 10.66
N SER A 73 -7.33 -2.30 11.58
CA SER A 73 -7.64 -1.22 12.52
C SER A 73 -6.48 -0.88 13.44
N ALA A 74 -5.73 -1.89 13.91
CA ALA A 74 -4.55 -1.68 14.75
C ALA A 74 -3.39 -1.05 13.99
N LEU A 75 -3.25 -1.36 12.70
CA LEU A 75 -2.20 -0.85 11.83
C LEU A 75 -2.51 0.55 11.28
N ARG A 76 -3.78 0.98 11.22
CA ARG A 76 -4.15 2.29 10.66
C ARG A 76 -3.41 3.49 11.29
N PRO A 77 -3.27 3.63 12.62
CA PRO A 77 -2.47 4.72 13.19
C PRO A 77 -0.97 4.60 12.85
N VAL A 78 -0.45 3.36 12.72
CA VAL A 78 0.95 3.15 12.30
C VAL A 78 1.16 3.65 10.87
N ARG A 79 0.18 3.40 10.00
CA ARG A 79 0.13 3.83 8.62
C ARG A 79 0.09 5.36 8.50
N GLU A 80 -0.79 6.00 9.27
CA GLU A 80 -0.95 7.48 9.30
C GLU A 80 0.33 8.18 9.78
N ASP A 81 1.00 7.63 10.80
CA ASP A 81 2.27 8.17 11.29
C ASP A 81 3.48 7.81 10.40
N ALA A 82 3.26 6.99 9.36
CA ALA A 82 4.27 6.27 8.59
C ALA A 82 5.31 5.57 9.51
N SER A 83 4.93 5.13 10.71
CA SER A 83 5.87 4.97 11.82
C SER A 83 6.57 3.62 11.91
N LEU A 84 6.40 2.72 10.95
CA LEU A 84 7.05 1.41 11.00
C LEU A 84 8.58 1.51 10.97
N HIS A 85 9.13 2.46 10.22
CA HIS A 85 10.57 2.78 10.27
C HIS A 85 10.98 3.44 11.59
N LYS A 86 10.02 4.01 12.33
CA LYS A 86 10.23 4.59 13.66
C LYS A 86 10.11 3.54 14.76
N VAL A 87 9.79 2.29 14.46
CA VAL A 87 9.60 1.25 15.48
C VAL A 87 10.83 1.11 16.37
N GLU A 88 12.04 1.03 15.82
CA GLU A 88 13.27 0.97 16.63
C GLU A 88 13.48 2.25 17.48
N LYS A 89 13.17 3.42 16.92
CA LYS A 89 13.24 4.71 17.64
C LYS A 89 12.20 4.78 18.76
N ASN A 90 10.99 4.28 18.51
CA ASN A 90 9.89 4.22 19.46
C ASN A 90 10.19 3.21 20.56
N GLN A 91 10.78 2.06 20.23
CA GLN A 91 11.30 1.09 21.19
C GLN A 91 12.34 1.72 22.11
N ARG A 92 13.36 2.41 21.55
CA ARG A 92 14.38 3.10 22.35
C ARG A 92 13.76 4.19 23.24
N ARG A 93 12.79 4.96 22.73
CA ARG A 93 12.09 5.98 23.50
C ARG A 93 11.26 5.38 24.63
N ALA A 94 10.56 4.28 24.36
CA ALA A 94 9.75 3.57 25.34
C ALA A 94 10.64 2.96 26.43
N ALA A 95 11.75 2.32 26.06
CA ALA A 95 12.75 1.80 26.98
C ALA A 95 13.32 2.88 27.89
N ARG A 96 13.68 4.06 27.35
CA ARG A 96 14.14 5.21 28.14
C ARG A 96 13.10 5.75 29.12
N ARG A 97 11.81 5.58 28.80
CA ARG A 97 10.69 6.03 29.63
C ARG A 97 10.17 4.94 30.57
N GLY A 98 10.69 3.72 30.50
CA GLY A 98 10.13 2.56 31.21
C GLY A 98 8.71 2.22 30.78
N THR A 99 8.29 2.59 29.56
CA THR A 99 6.94 2.33 29.04
C THR A 99 6.94 1.16 28.05
N SER A 100 5.79 0.48 27.90
CA SER A 100 5.59 -0.55 26.87
C SER A 100 5.67 0.04 25.46
N VAL A 101 6.14 -0.76 24.51
CA VAL A 101 6.16 -0.41 23.08
C VAL A 101 4.82 -0.81 22.47
N PRO A 102 4.09 0.09 21.81
CA PRO A 102 2.86 -0.29 21.13
C PRO A 102 3.16 -1.29 20.02
N TRP A 103 2.33 -2.32 19.89
CA TRP A 103 2.34 -3.22 18.72
C TRP A 103 2.10 -2.40 17.43
N PRO A 104 2.77 -2.68 16.29
CA PRO A 104 3.80 -3.69 16.11
C PRO A 104 5.19 -3.22 16.58
N ARG A 105 5.98 -4.14 17.13
CA ARG A 105 7.37 -3.92 17.56
C ARG A 105 8.39 -4.28 16.48
N SER A 106 7.98 -4.94 15.42
CA SER A 106 8.82 -5.26 14.28
C SER A 106 7.95 -5.58 13.06
N PRO A 107 8.50 -5.61 11.84
CA PRO A 107 7.80 -6.16 10.69
C PRO A 107 7.32 -7.61 10.91
N LEU A 108 8.05 -8.41 11.70
CA LEU A 108 7.68 -9.80 12.03
C LEU A 108 6.47 -9.90 12.97
N ASP A 109 6.14 -8.83 13.70
CA ASP A 109 4.90 -8.80 14.48
C ASP A 109 3.67 -8.74 13.55
N ILE A 110 3.85 -8.25 12.31
CA ILE A 110 2.81 -8.18 11.27
C ILE A 110 2.83 -9.44 10.41
N LEU A 111 4.01 -9.87 9.96
CA LEU A 111 4.23 -11.03 9.09
C LEU A 111 5.15 -12.05 9.80
N PRO A 112 4.64 -12.81 10.79
CA PRO A 112 5.44 -13.68 11.66
C PRO A 112 6.12 -14.85 10.96
N TYR A 113 5.69 -15.22 9.76
CA TYR A 113 6.28 -16.31 8.97
C TYR A 113 7.22 -15.81 7.86
N GLY A 114 7.58 -14.52 7.91
CA GLY A 114 8.32 -13.87 6.83
C GLY A 114 7.41 -13.39 5.70
N ILE A 115 7.94 -12.50 4.87
CA ILE A 115 7.13 -11.76 3.89
C ILE A 115 6.49 -12.70 2.87
N ASP A 116 7.26 -13.62 2.28
CA ASP A 116 6.76 -14.47 1.20
C ASP A 116 5.64 -15.41 1.66
N GLN A 117 5.88 -16.14 2.76
CA GLN A 117 4.91 -17.09 3.32
C GLN A 117 3.65 -16.38 3.83
N SER A 118 3.79 -15.23 4.50
CA SER A 118 2.65 -14.49 5.02
C SER A 118 1.81 -13.83 3.92
N ILE A 119 2.44 -13.33 2.85
CA ILE A 119 1.70 -12.79 1.69
C ILE A 119 1.01 -13.90 0.92
N ALA A 120 1.65 -15.06 0.74
CA ALA A 120 1.01 -16.23 0.15
C ALA A 120 -0.22 -16.68 0.96
N ALA A 121 -0.09 -16.80 2.28
CA ALA A 121 -1.21 -17.13 3.15
C ALA A 121 -2.37 -16.13 3.06
N LEU A 122 -2.08 -14.82 2.99
CA LEU A 122 -3.10 -13.80 2.79
C LEU A 122 -3.76 -13.89 1.40
N ALA A 123 -3.03 -14.32 0.38
CA ALA A 123 -3.59 -14.54 -0.95
C ALA A 123 -4.62 -15.68 -0.93
N GLU A 124 -4.36 -16.77 -0.19
CA GLU A 124 -5.33 -17.85 0.01
C GLU A 124 -6.62 -17.34 0.69
N TRP A 125 -6.52 -16.45 1.68
CA TRP A 125 -7.71 -15.83 2.27
C TRP A 125 -8.53 -15.03 1.25
N VAL A 126 -7.87 -14.32 0.33
CA VAL A 126 -8.55 -13.59 -0.75
C VAL A 126 -9.22 -14.56 -1.72
N GLU A 127 -8.54 -15.64 -2.08
CA GLU A 127 -9.04 -16.67 -2.99
C GLU A 127 -10.31 -17.34 -2.45
N ILE A 128 -10.32 -17.69 -1.16
CA ILE A 128 -11.43 -18.45 -0.57
C ILE A 128 -12.65 -17.56 -0.29
N PHE A 129 -12.46 -16.28 0.06
CA PHE A 129 -13.54 -15.44 0.60
C PHE A 129 -13.90 -14.20 -0.21
N ALA A 130 -13.10 -13.83 -1.22
CA ALA A 130 -13.36 -12.71 -2.12
C ALA A 130 -13.89 -11.42 -1.45
N ASP A 131 -13.35 -11.08 -0.26
CA ASP A 131 -13.82 -9.94 0.54
C ASP A 131 -12.85 -8.73 0.45
N SER A 132 -13.41 -7.54 0.29
CA SER A 132 -12.66 -6.29 0.16
C SER A 132 -11.89 -5.89 1.41
N LEU A 133 -12.23 -6.44 2.58
CA LEU A 133 -11.48 -6.24 3.81
C LEU A 133 -10.04 -6.73 3.66
N TYR A 134 -9.83 -7.88 3.03
CA TYR A 134 -8.49 -8.41 2.80
C TYR A 134 -7.70 -7.50 1.86
N LEU A 135 -8.36 -6.88 0.87
CA LEU A 135 -7.71 -5.87 0.01
C LEU A 135 -7.32 -4.61 0.78
N SER A 136 -8.15 -4.16 1.72
CA SER A 136 -7.80 -3.06 2.63
C SER A 136 -6.58 -3.44 3.48
N LEU A 137 -6.56 -4.65 4.04
CA LEU A 137 -5.44 -5.16 4.81
C LEU A 137 -4.16 -5.24 3.96
N PHE A 138 -4.24 -5.73 2.72
CA PHE A 138 -3.15 -5.70 1.76
C PHE A 138 -2.65 -4.27 1.53
N GLY A 139 -3.54 -3.31 1.25
CA GLY A 139 -3.17 -1.91 1.11
C GLY A 139 -2.44 -1.38 2.34
N THR A 140 -2.92 -1.70 3.54
CA THR A 140 -2.26 -1.34 4.80
C THR A 140 -0.87 -1.97 4.91
N ILE A 141 -0.73 -3.28 4.68
CA ILE A 141 0.57 -3.99 4.72
C ILE A 141 1.53 -3.44 3.67
N MET A 142 1.06 -3.18 2.45
CA MET A 142 1.84 -2.58 1.36
C MET A 142 2.29 -1.17 1.68
N THR A 143 1.46 -0.36 2.35
CA THR A 143 1.87 0.98 2.78
C THR A 143 2.99 0.92 3.81
N LEU A 144 3.00 -0.15 4.60
CA LEU A 144 3.85 -0.33 5.77
C LEU A 144 5.17 -1.04 5.45
N LEU A 145 5.15 -2.03 4.56
CA LEU A 145 6.29 -2.87 4.18
C LEU A 145 6.77 -2.63 2.75
N LYS A 146 5.98 -1.89 1.96
CA LYS A 146 6.41 -1.18 0.76
C LYS A 146 6.98 -2.12 -0.29
N LYS A 147 8.18 -1.85 -0.80
CA LYS A 147 8.80 -2.67 -1.86
C LYS A 147 9.02 -4.12 -1.45
N ALA A 148 9.11 -4.41 -0.15
CA ALA A 148 9.41 -5.75 0.31
C ALA A 148 8.30 -6.76 -0.02
N VAL A 149 7.04 -6.31 -0.13
CA VAL A 149 5.90 -7.20 -0.45
C VAL A 149 5.58 -7.30 -1.95
N VAL A 150 6.24 -6.50 -2.80
CA VAL A 150 5.98 -6.52 -4.25
C VAL A 150 6.30 -7.88 -4.89
N PRO A 151 7.47 -8.50 -4.64
CA PRO A 151 7.81 -9.78 -5.28
C PRO A 151 6.79 -10.90 -5.03
N PRO A 152 6.36 -11.22 -3.79
CA PRO A 152 5.40 -12.29 -3.58
C PRO A 152 3.98 -11.95 -4.11
N ILE A 153 3.59 -10.67 -4.13
CA ILE A 153 2.32 -10.25 -4.77
C ILE A 153 2.38 -10.53 -6.27
N LEU A 154 3.46 -10.10 -6.94
CA LEU A 154 3.65 -10.38 -8.36
C LEU A 154 3.85 -11.85 -8.64
N ALA A 155 4.39 -12.65 -7.72
CA ALA A 155 4.59 -14.09 -7.93
C ALA A 155 3.27 -14.88 -7.86
N SER A 156 2.28 -14.42 -7.07
CA SER A 156 1.02 -15.14 -6.85
C SER A 156 0.22 -15.41 -8.13
N ALA A 157 -0.21 -16.67 -8.29
CA ALA A 157 -0.87 -17.15 -9.50
C ALA A 157 -2.29 -16.60 -9.70
N THR A 158 -3.00 -16.22 -8.63
CA THR A 158 -4.41 -15.81 -8.70
C THR A 158 -4.71 -14.45 -8.06
N LEU A 159 -3.83 -13.95 -7.19
CA LEU A 159 -4.12 -12.79 -6.34
C LEU A 159 -4.49 -11.53 -7.13
N LEU A 160 -3.84 -11.27 -8.26
CA LEU A 160 -4.10 -10.06 -9.04
C LEU A 160 -5.40 -10.14 -9.82
N GLY A 161 -5.79 -11.33 -10.29
CA GLY A 161 -7.13 -11.58 -10.84
C GLY A 161 -8.21 -11.33 -9.78
N ARG A 162 -8.02 -11.86 -8.57
CA ARG A 162 -8.94 -11.61 -7.44
C ARG A 162 -9.03 -10.14 -7.02
N PHE A 163 -7.94 -9.36 -7.15
CA PHE A 163 -8.00 -7.91 -6.93
C PHE A 163 -8.98 -7.22 -7.88
N VAL A 164 -8.99 -7.64 -9.15
CA VAL A 164 -9.89 -7.11 -10.17
C VAL A 164 -11.33 -7.51 -9.87
N GLU A 165 -11.59 -8.79 -9.66
CA GLU A 165 -12.94 -9.31 -9.39
C GLU A 165 -13.60 -8.65 -8.17
N ILE A 166 -12.89 -8.58 -7.04
CA ILE A 166 -13.45 -7.97 -5.82
C ILE A 166 -13.72 -6.48 -6.02
N ALA A 167 -12.87 -5.78 -6.78
CA ALA A 167 -13.07 -4.36 -7.09
C ALA A 167 -14.25 -4.15 -8.05
N GLU A 168 -14.39 -5.00 -9.07
CA GLU A 168 -15.53 -5.02 -9.99
C GLU A 168 -16.81 -5.24 -9.21
N ASP A 169 -16.90 -6.31 -8.44
CA ASP A 169 -18.08 -6.65 -7.63
C ASP A 169 -18.48 -5.52 -6.68
N SER A 170 -17.49 -4.88 -6.05
CA SER A 170 -17.73 -3.77 -5.13
C SER A 170 -18.34 -2.57 -5.86
N LEU A 171 -17.78 -2.19 -7.02
CA LEU A 171 -18.27 -1.07 -7.83
C LEU A 171 -19.61 -1.38 -8.48
N PHE A 172 -19.80 -2.61 -8.99
CA PHE A 172 -21.07 -3.04 -9.58
C PHE A 172 -22.18 -3.02 -8.53
N ALA A 173 -21.94 -3.59 -7.35
CA ALA A 173 -22.89 -3.54 -6.24
C ALA A 173 -23.24 -2.10 -5.86
N LEU A 174 -22.26 -1.19 -5.86
CA LEU A 174 -22.49 0.22 -5.55
C LEU A 174 -23.26 0.97 -6.67
N SER A 175 -23.04 0.58 -7.94
CA SER A 175 -23.68 1.19 -9.11
C SER A 175 -25.11 0.67 -9.37
N GLY A 176 -25.44 -0.51 -8.84
CA GLY A 176 -26.73 -1.13 -8.99
C GLY A 176 -27.84 -0.25 -8.40
N ARG A 177 -28.92 -0.04 -9.15
CA ARG A 177 -30.04 0.81 -8.72
C ARG A 177 -31.01 0.10 -7.78
N ASP A 178 -30.84 -1.20 -7.54
CA ASP A 178 -31.75 -2.03 -6.72
C ASP A 178 -31.23 -2.20 -5.29
N LEU A 179 -30.75 -1.11 -4.69
CA LEU A 179 -30.21 -1.07 -3.33
C LEU A 179 -31.30 -0.87 -2.26
N ASP A 180 -32.56 -1.09 -2.63
CA ASP A 180 -33.74 -0.87 -1.78
C ASP A 180 -33.81 -1.85 -0.58
N ALA A 181 -32.95 -2.87 -0.53
CA ALA A 181 -32.75 -3.66 0.67
C ALA A 181 -31.97 -2.85 1.74
N MET A 182 -32.60 -2.61 2.89
CA MET A 182 -32.02 -1.87 4.02
C MET A 182 -30.59 -2.34 4.34
N GLY A 183 -29.60 -1.50 4.01
CA GLY A 183 -28.18 -1.71 4.30
C GLY A 183 -27.28 -2.04 3.11
N GLY A 184 -27.85 -2.37 1.94
CA GLY A 184 -27.08 -2.75 0.75
C GLY A 184 -26.10 -1.66 0.30
N PHE A 185 -26.57 -0.41 0.19
CA PHE A 185 -25.73 0.71 -0.28
C PHE A 185 -24.56 1.00 0.67
N SER A 186 -24.80 1.06 1.97
CA SER A 186 -23.75 1.32 2.96
C SER A 186 -22.66 0.26 2.91
N HIS A 187 -23.06 -1.02 2.80
CA HIS A 187 -22.12 -2.11 2.66
C HIS A 187 -21.32 -2.02 1.35
N ALA A 188 -21.98 -1.80 0.20
CA ALA A 188 -21.31 -1.63 -1.09
C ALA A 188 -20.35 -0.43 -1.11
N LEU A 189 -20.71 0.67 -0.45
CA LEU A 189 -19.87 1.85 -0.29
C LEU A 189 -18.62 1.54 0.55
N ILE A 190 -18.77 0.81 1.65
CA ILE A 190 -17.63 0.39 2.49
C ILE A 190 -16.67 -0.51 1.68
N ARG A 191 -17.21 -1.48 0.93
CA ARG A 191 -16.40 -2.37 0.08
C ARG A 191 -15.66 -1.61 -1.02
N THR A 192 -16.34 -0.68 -1.68
CA THR A 192 -15.74 0.21 -2.69
C THR A 192 -14.68 1.12 -2.09
N TRP A 193 -14.91 1.63 -0.88
CA TRP A 193 -13.92 2.45 -0.20
C TRP A 193 -12.67 1.63 0.17
N GLN A 194 -12.83 0.43 0.70
CA GLN A 194 -11.73 -0.49 1.01
C GLN A 194 -10.88 -0.84 -0.22
N THR A 195 -11.53 -1.20 -1.35
CA THR A 195 -10.84 -1.48 -2.62
C THR A 195 -10.11 -0.24 -3.14
N SER A 196 -10.74 0.94 -3.08
CA SER A 196 -10.12 2.18 -3.53
C SER A 196 -8.82 2.52 -2.79
N GLN A 197 -8.69 2.16 -1.50
CA GLN A 197 -7.46 2.38 -0.75
C GLN A 197 -6.29 1.60 -1.34
N LEU A 198 -6.52 0.34 -1.76
CA LEU A 198 -5.49 -0.45 -2.45
C LEU A 198 -5.07 0.23 -3.75
N PHE A 199 -6.03 0.63 -4.59
CA PHE A 199 -5.76 1.30 -5.87
C PHE A 199 -4.97 2.60 -5.71
N LYS A 200 -5.24 3.38 -4.66
CA LYS A 200 -4.45 4.57 -4.33
C LYS A 200 -2.97 4.23 -4.11
N ILE A 201 -2.66 3.06 -3.57
CA ILE A 201 -1.30 2.68 -3.15
C ILE A 201 -0.53 1.98 -4.27
N LEU A 202 -1.19 1.17 -5.12
CA LEU A 202 -0.53 0.39 -6.17
C LEU A 202 0.45 1.22 -7.03
N PRO A 203 0.08 2.36 -7.64
CA PRO A 203 1.01 3.13 -8.46
C PRO A 203 2.15 3.78 -7.66
N HIS A 204 2.11 3.81 -6.33
CA HIS A 204 3.21 4.36 -5.53
C HIS A 204 4.20 3.28 -5.09
N ILE A 205 3.76 2.03 -5.01
CA ILE A 205 4.59 0.92 -4.56
C ILE A 205 5.30 0.22 -5.72
N PHE A 206 4.65 0.05 -6.87
CA PHE A 206 5.24 -0.63 -8.02
C PHE A 206 6.03 0.37 -8.87
N ASP A 207 7.24 0.00 -9.30
CA ASP A 207 7.97 0.79 -10.30
C ASP A 207 7.39 0.58 -11.70
N GLU A 208 7.99 1.15 -12.73
CA GLU A 208 7.44 1.07 -14.09
C GLU A 208 7.34 -0.38 -14.59
N GLU A 209 8.40 -1.18 -14.48
CA GLU A 209 8.42 -2.56 -14.96
C GLU A 209 7.47 -3.43 -14.14
N GLU A 210 7.53 -3.30 -12.82
CA GLU A 210 6.62 -3.98 -11.90
C GLU A 210 5.15 -3.58 -12.14
N THR A 211 4.88 -2.33 -12.52
CA THR A 211 3.52 -1.86 -12.87
C THR A 211 3.06 -2.48 -14.19
N ARG A 212 3.94 -2.60 -15.20
CA ARG A 212 3.59 -3.30 -16.45
C ARG A 212 3.21 -4.75 -16.18
N GLU A 213 4.02 -5.44 -15.37
CA GLU A 213 3.75 -6.82 -14.99
C GLU A 213 2.48 -6.95 -14.14
N LEU A 214 2.25 -6.04 -13.20
CA LEU A 214 1.03 -5.97 -12.39
C LEU A 214 -0.22 -5.87 -13.28
N LEU A 215 -0.25 -4.92 -14.21
CA LEU A 215 -1.40 -4.74 -15.10
C LEU A 215 -1.59 -5.95 -16.02
N LYS A 216 -0.51 -6.43 -16.63
CA LYS A 216 -0.53 -7.61 -17.50
C LYS A 216 -1.11 -8.83 -16.79
N ARG A 217 -0.54 -9.20 -15.63
CA ARG A 217 -1.01 -10.36 -14.86
C ARG A 217 -2.42 -10.18 -14.33
N SER A 218 -2.80 -8.97 -13.92
CA SER A 218 -4.17 -8.72 -13.47
C SER A 218 -5.21 -8.97 -14.57
N THR A 219 -4.85 -8.79 -15.84
CA THR A 219 -5.71 -9.13 -16.98
C THR A 219 -5.62 -10.62 -17.32
N GLU A 220 -4.43 -11.22 -17.34
CA GLU A 220 -4.24 -12.64 -17.66
C GLU A 220 -4.86 -13.61 -16.62
N GLN A 221 -5.00 -13.18 -15.37
CA GLN A 221 -5.52 -14.02 -14.27
C GLN A 221 -7.04 -13.99 -14.13
N VAL A 222 -7.75 -13.17 -14.89
CA VAL A 222 -9.22 -13.16 -14.87
C VAL A 222 -9.71 -14.21 -15.87
N GLU A 223 -10.47 -15.20 -15.41
CA GLU A 223 -10.82 -16.42 -16.18
C GLU A 223 -11.73 -16.19 -17.41
N ASP A 224 -12.15 -14.95 -17.70
CA ASP A 224 -13.08 -14.62 -18.78
C ASP A 224 -12.39 -14.03 -20.03
N ASP A 225 -12.89 -14.40 -21.21
CA ASP A 225 -12.50 -13.89 -22.55
C ASP A 225 -12.73 -12.37 -22.75
N HIS A 226 -13.11 -11.63 -21.71
CA HIS A 226 -13.23 -10.19 -21.80
C HIS A 226 -11.84 -9.54 -21.74
N GLU A 227 -11.25 -9.30 -22.92
CA GLU A 227 -10.00 -8.53 -23.12
C GLU A 227 -9.98 -7.15 -22.43
N SER A 228 -11.14 -6.67 -21.96
CA SER A 228 -11.32 -5.41 -21.23
C SER A 228 -11.24 -5.53 -19.71
N ARG A 229 -11.16 -6.72 -19.10
CA ARG A 229 -11.08 -6.85 -17.63
C ARG A 229 -9.65 -6.64 -17.13
N GLY A 230 -9.51 -5.86 -16.06
CA GLY A 230 -8.20 -5.54 -15.48
C GLY A 230 -8.22 -4.31 -14.59
N LEU A 231 -7.12 -4.06 -13.90
CA LEU A 231 -7.03 -2.92 -12.96
C LEU A 231 -7.31 -1.57 -13.63
N MET A 232 -6.91 -1.37 -14.89
CA MET A 232 -7.19 -0.11 -15.59
C MET A 232 -8.68 0.08 -15.90
N SER A 233 -9.41 -0.98 -16.27
CA SER A 233 -10.84 -0.85 -16.57
C SER A 233 -11.66 -0.56 -15.32
N ILE A 234 -11.22 -1.02 -14.15
CA ILE A 234 -11.76 -0.57 -12.85
C ILE A 234 -11.68 0.94 -12.69
N CYS A 235 -10.52 1.54 -12.96
CA CYS A 235 -10.35 2.99 -12.87
C CYS A 235 -11.28 3.74 -13.83
N VAL A 236 -11.42 3.25 -15.06
CA VAL A 236 -12.33 3.81 -16.08
C VAL A 236 -13.79 3.73 -15.62
N PHE A 237 -14.22 2.57 -15.13
CA PHE A 237 -15.58 2.35 -14.62
C PHE A 237 -15.89 3.25 -13.43
N ALA A 238 -15.01 3.29 -12.43
CA ALA A 238 -15.18 4.12 -11.23
C ALA A 238 -15.26 5.62 -11.56
N VAL A 239 -14.40 6.14 -12.44
CA VAL A 239 -14.40 7.56 -12.85
C VAL A 239 -15.66 7.94 -13.62
N THR A 240 -16.31 6.95 -14.24
CA THR A 240 -17.56 7.13 -14.99
C THR A 240 -18.77 7.15 -14.04
N VAL A 241 -18.84 6.20 -13.10
CA VAL A 241 -20.04 5.97 -12.28
C VAL A 241 -20.08 6.81 -11.00
N LEU A 242 -18.96 6.95 -10.28
CA LEU A 242 -18.95 7.60 -8.96
C LEU A 242 -19.42 9.06 -8.98
N PRO A 243 -19.15 9.90 -10.00
CA PRO A 243 -19.66 11.27 -10.04
C PRO A 243 -21.20 11.37 -9.99
N ASP A 244 -21.91 10.47 -10.66
CA ASP A 244 -23.37 10.47 -10.67
C ASP A 244 -23.93 10.03 -9.31
N LEU A 245 -23.30 9.01 -8.69
CA LEU A 245 -23.64 8.59 -7.32
C LEU A 245 -23.37 9.70 -6.30
N MET A 246 -22.28 10.45 -6.44
CA MET A 246 -21.98 11.61 -5.59
C MET A 246 -23.04 12.70 -5.71
N ALA A 247 -23.54 12.94 -6.92
CA ALA A 247 -24.61 13.91 -7.17
C ALA A 247 -25.95 13.45 -6.58
N ALA A 248 -26.19 12.13 -6.55
CA ALA A 248 -27.39 11.53 -5.98
C ALA A 248 -27.35 11.38 -4.45
N ALA A 249 -26.16 11.39 -3.83
CA ALA A 249 -26.01 11.21 -2.39
C ALA A 249 -26.70 12.33 -1.58
N SER A 250 -27.54 11.93 -0.61
CA SER A 250 -28.34 12.83 0.21
C SER A 250 -27.55 13.54 1.32
N ASP A 251 -26.48 12.92 1.81
CA ASP A 251 -25.69 13.42 2.94
C ASP A 251 -24.21 13.66 2.55
N GLU A 252 -23.57 14.57 3.29
CA GLU A 252 -22.19 14.99 3.03
C GLU A 252 -21.17 13.91 3.38
N GLU A 253 -21.45 13.03 4.34
CA GLU A 253 -20.53 11.95 4.73
C GLU A 253 -20.39 10.93 3.59
N THR A 254 -21.52 10.48 3.05
CA THR A 254 -21.59 9.61 1.88
C THR A 254 -20.88 10.25 0.68
N ARG A 255 -21.16 11.54 0.41
CA ARG A 255 -20.51 12.29 -0.68
C ARG A 255 -19.00 12.36 -0.49
N GLY A 256 -18.53 12.62 0.73
CA GLY A 256 -17.10 12.63 1.07
C GLY A 256 -16.44 11.28 0.82
N ARG A 257 -17.06 10.19 1.26
CA ARG A 257 -16.53 8.82 1.03
C ARG A 257 -16.49 8.46 -0.46
N LEU A 258 -17.53 8.79 -1.22
CA LEU A 258 -17.56 8.58 -2.67
C LEU A 258 -16.47 9.41 -3.38
N ASN A 259 -16.26 10.66 -2.95
CA ASN A 259 -15.20 11.51 -3.47
C ASN A 259 -13.80 10.92 -3.20
N ASP A 260 -13.58 10.37 -2.00
CA ASP A 260 -12.32 9.70 -1.66
C ASP A 260 -12.07 8.46 -2.55
N CYS A 261 -13.12 7.69 -2.84
CA CYS A 261 -13.06 6.58 -3.79
C CYS A 261 -12.69 7.07 -5.19
N LEU A 262 -13.42 8.07 -5.70
CA LEU A 262 -13.21 8.67 -7.01
C LEU A 262 -11.77 9.18 -7.15
N LEU A 263 -11.29 9.93 -6.16
CA LEU A 263 -9.93 10.46 -6.18
C LEU A 263 -8.89 9.34 -6.22
N SER A 264 -9.10 8.26 -5.46
CA SER A 264 -8.18 7.12 -5.40
C SER A 264 -8.07 6.39 -6.76
N PHE A 265 -9.21 6.07 -7.38
CA PHE A 265 -9.23 5.44 -8.71
C PHE A 265 -8.73 6.40 -9.81
N HIS A 266 -9.09 7.68 -9.72
CA HIS A 266 -8.67 8.70 -10.67
C HIS A 266 -7.15 8.89 -10.66
N VAL A 267 -6.55 9.05 -9.47
CA VAL A 267 -5.09 9.15 -9.31
C VAL A 267 -4.38 7.90 -9.83
N ALA A 268 -4.89 6.71 -9.50
CA ALA A 268 -4.32 5.47 -9.99
C ALA A 268 -4.32 5.38 -11.52
N GLY A 269 -5.46 5.70 -12.14
CA GLY A 269 -5.62 5.74 -13.59
C GLY A 269 -4.65 6.70 -14.27
N ILE A 270 -4.53 7.95 -13.80
CA ILE A 270 -3.63 8.91 -14.48
C ILE A 270 -2.17 8.47 -14.31
N LEU A 271 -1.78 7.97 -13.13
CA LEU A 271 -0.42 7.54 -12.88
C LEU A 271 -0.02 6.35 -13.77
N TRP A 272 -0.94 5.43 -14.02
CA TRP A 272 -0.69 4.30 -14.92
C TRP A 272 -0.64 4.72 -16.39
N ILE A 273 -1.58 5.54 -16.87
CA ILE A 273 -1.54 6.08 -18.25
C ILE A 273 -0.22 6.81 -18.49
N HIS A 274 0.14 7.69 -17.56
CA HIS A 274 1.34 8.50 -17.65
C HIS A 274 2.62 7.65 -17.57
N ARG A 275 2.77 6.83 -16.52
CA ARG A 275 4.01 6.09 -16.26
C ARG A 275 4.29 5.01 -17.29
N LEU A 276 3.26 4.36 -17.82
CA LEU A 276 3.43 3.29 -18.80
C LEU A 276 3.46 3.80 -20.24
N GLU A 277 3.36 5.13 -20.42
CA GLU A 277 3.27 5.79 -21.72
C GLU A 277 2.13 5.19 -22.58
N LEU A 278 0.99 4.91 -21.94
CA LEU A 278 -0.17 4.37 -22.67
C LEU A 278 -0.67 5.42 -23.67
N PRO A 279 -1.26 4.98 -24.81
CA PRO A 279 -1.90 5.90 -25.73
C PRO A 279 -2.93 6.78 -25.01
N HIS A 280 -2.96 8.07 -25.33
CA HIS A 280 -3.95 9.03 -24.83
C HIS A 280 -5.31 8.83 -25.53
N ASP A 281 -5.80 7.60 -25.50
CA ASP A 281 -7.02 7.15 -26.14
C ASP A 281 -8.22 7.43 -25.23
N ALA A 282 -9.00 8.45 -25.60
CA ALA A 282 -10.16 8.88 -24.83
C ALA A 282 -11.35 7.92 -24.96
N GLU A 283 -11.39 7.09 -26.01
CA GLU A 283 -12.41 6.04 -26.15
C GLU A 283 -12.13 4.91 -25.15
N LYS A 284 -10.84 4.59 -24.95
CA LYS A 284 -10.43 3.53 -24.01
C LYS A 284 -10.42 3.96 -22.54
N TYR A 285 -9.95 5.17 -22.20
CA TYR A 285 -9.66 5.56 -20.80
C TYR A 285 -10.53 6.66 -20.20
N THR A 286 -11.60 7.10 -20.87
CA THR A 286 -12.32 8.37 -20.59
C THR A 286 -11.47 9.61 -20.85
N SER A 287 -12.11 10.66 -21.38
CA SER A 287 -11.46 11.96 -21.61
C SER A 287 -10.92 12.61 -20.32
N ARG A 288 -11.55 12.35 -19.17
CA ARG A 288 -11.12 12.89 -17.87
C ARG A 288 -9.75 12.36 -17.45
N LEU A 289 -9.53 11.04 -17.50
CA LEU A 289 -8.24 10.45 -17.16
C LEU A 289 -7.16 10.87 -18.15
N VAL A 290 -7.46 10.86 -19.45
CA VAL A 290 -6.51 11.24 -20.51
C VAL A 290 -6.04 12.69 -20.35
N GLU A 291 -6.95 13.64 -20.17
CA GLU A 291 -6.58 15.05 -19.99
C GLU A 291 -5.82 15.27 -18.68
N ALA A 292 -6.21 14.59 -17.61
CA ALA A 292 -5.49 14.68 -16.34
C ALA A 292 -4.09 14.04 -16.40
N ALA A 293 -3.91 12.94 -17.14
CA ALA A 293 -2.60 12.34 -17.41
C ALA A 293 -1.72 13.29 -18.26
N ARG A 294 -2.29 13.96 -19.26
CA ARG A 294 -1.58 14.98 -20.06
C ARG A 294 -1.12 16.15 -19.19
N LYS A 295 -1.99 16.67 -18.32
CA LYS A 295 -1.65 17.72 -17.35
C LYS A 295 -0.56 17.27 -16.37
N GLN A 296 -0.62 16.02 -15.91
CA GLN A 296 0.43 15.44 -15.07
C GLN A 296 1.77 15.40 -15.81
N GLN A 297 1.78 14.96 -17.08
CA GLN A 297 2.98 14.96 -17.92
C GLN A 297 3.54 16.37 -18.13
N GLU A 298 2.67 17.37 -18.35
CA GLU A 298 3.07 18.77 -18.47
C GLU A 298 3.64 19.30 -17.14
N ALA A 299 3.04 18.95 -16.01
CA ALA A 299 3.53 19.32 -14.68
C ALA A 299 4.90 18.69 -14.38
N GLU A 300 5.16 17.46 -14.81
CA GLU A 300 6.46 16.80 -14.68
C GLU A 300 7.59 17.44 -15.49
N ARG A 301 7.25 18.27 -16.49
CA ARG A 301 8.25 19.12 -17.16
C ARG A 301 8.67 20.32 -16.32
N ASP A 302 7.93 20.67 -15.26
CA ASP A 302 8.37 21.69 -14.31
C ASP A 302 9.43 21.11 -13.37
N PRO A 303 10.68 21.61 -13.37
CA PRO A 303 11.74 21.10 -12.52
C PRO A 303 11.40 21.14 -11.02
N VAL A 304 10.53 22.05 -10.58
CA VAL A 304 10.09 22.15 -9.18
C VAL A 304 9.20 20.96 -8.81
N TRP A 305 8.22 20.63 -9.65
CA TRP A 305 7.36 19.47 -9.44
C TRP A 305 8.15 18.17 -9.56
N ALA A 306 8.98 18.03 -10.60
CA ALA A 306 9.83 16.86 -10.77
C ALA A 306 10.73 16.63 -9.56
N ALA A 307 11.40 17.68 -9.05
CA ALA A 307 12.26 17.58 -7.87
C ALA A 307 11.47 17.18 -6.62
N TYR A 308 10.30 17.77 -6.41
CA TYR A 308 9.39 17.39 -5.32
C TYR A 308 9.06 15.89 -5.38
N MET A 309 8.66 15.39 -6.55
CA MET A 309 8.35 13.97 -6.75
C MET A 309 9.58 13.06 -6.53
N GLN A 310 10.78 13.48 -6.95
CA GLN A 310 12.00 12.73 -6.62
C GLN A 310 12.29 12.71 -5.11
N MET A 311 11.92 13.77 -4.39
CA MET A 311 12.11 13.84 -2.94
C MET A 311 11.13 12.98 -2.17
N LEU A 312 9.88 12.89 -2.61
CA LEU A 312 8.92 11.94 -2.07
C LEU A 312 9.41 10.49 -2.20
N ASN A 313 10.19 10.21 -3.25
CA ASN A 313 10.77 8.90 -3.47
C ASN A 313 11.98 8.59 -2.57
N PHE A 314 12.49 9.53 -1.76
CA PHE A 314 13.50 9.22 -0.74
C PHE A 314 12.86 8.43 0.40
N ASP A 315 12.62 7.14 0.17
CA ASP A 315 12.34 6.22 1.27
C ASP A 315 13.63 5.90 2.04
N HIS A 316 13.48 5.67 3.34
CA HIS A 316 14.53 5.19 4.23
C HIS A 316 14.59 3.65 4.30
N GLU A 317 13.82 2.98 3.46
CA GLU A 317 13.48 1.57 3.49
C GLU A 317 14.31 0.75 2.52
N ARG A 318 15.05 1.37 1.59
CA ARG A 318 16.02 0.66 0.74
C ARG A 318 17.39 1.32 0.69
N CYS A 319 18.39 0.53 0.34
CA CYS A 319 19.73 1.05 0.14
C CYS A 319 19.79 1.82 -1.18
N TRP A 320 20.33 3.03 -1.15
CA TRP A 320 20.49 3.88 -2.33
C TRP A 320 21.83 3.69 -3.05
N ALA A 321 22.58 2.64 -2.72
CA ALA A 321 23.77 2.31 -3.45
C ALA A 321 23.40 1.67 -4.80
N PRO A 322 23.95 2.16 -5.93
CA PRO A 322 23.78 1.53 -7.24
C PRO A 322 24.02 0.02 -7.19
N GLY A 323 23.02 -0.74 -7.64
CA GLY A 323 23.03 -2.20 -7.65
C GLY A 323 22.84 -2.90 -6.30
N CYS A 324 22.44 -2.19 -5.23
CA CYS A 324 22.06 -2.82 -3.97
C CYS A 324 20.53 -2.93 -3.88
N ARG A 325 20.02 -4.11 -3.52
CA ARG A 325 18.58 -4.38 -3.34
C ARG A 325 18.16 -4.52 -1.88
N GLU A 326 19.11 -4.33 -0.97
CA GLU A 326 18.86 -4.51 0.45
C GLU A 326 17.80 -3.53 0.93
N THR A 327 16.81 -4.04 1.66
CA THR A 327 15.73 -3.24 2.25
C THR A 327 15.83 -3.26 3.77
N PHE A 328 15.22 -2.28 4.44
CA PHE A 328 15.12 -2.24 5.89
C PHE A 328 14.51 -3.53 6.45
N ALA A 329 13.49 -4.05 5.77
CA ALA A 329 12.83 -5.29 6.13
C ALA A 329 13.77 -6.50 5.96
N GLY A 330 14.47 -6.59 4.82
CA GLY A 330 15.43 -7.66 4.55
C GLY A 330 16.62 -7.68 5.53
N ALA A 331 17.22 -6.51 5.76
CA ALA A 331 18.37 -6.38 6.68
C ALA A 331 17.99 -6.39 8.17
N GLN A 332 16.69 -6.29 8.49
CA GLN A 332 16.15 -6.21 9.86
C GLN A 332 16.80 -5.12 10.73
N ARG A 333 17.21 -3.99 10.14
CA ARG A 333 17.84 -2.87 10.85
C ARG A 333 17.74 -1.56 10.09
N VAL A 334 17.78 -0.45 10.82
CA VAL A 334 17.80 0.90 10.22
C VAL A 334 19.08 1.12 9.42
N PHE A 335 18.93 1.69 8.23
CA PHE A 335 20.04 2.09 7.39
C PHE A 335 20.63 3.41 7.82
N ALA A 336 21.96 3.54 7.71
CA ALA A 336 22.63 4.78 8.03
C ALA A 336 22.32 5.83 6.96
N ALA A 337 21.78 6.96 7.37
CA ALA A 337 21.61 8.12 6.48
C ALA A 337 22.98 8.76 6.17
N CYS A 338 23.13 9.31 4.97
CA CYS A 338 24.29 10.10 4.59
C CYS A 338 24.48 11.28 5.57
N SER A 339 25.65 11.41 6.19
CA SER A 339 25.95 12.52 7.11
C SER A 339 25.95 13.89 6.44
N GLY A 340 26.09 13.93 5.10
CA GLY A 340 26.04 15.17 4.32
C GLY A 340 24.61 15.69 4.13
N CYS A 341 23.77 14.93 3.43
CA CYS A 341 22.40 15.36 3.08
C CYS A 341 21.31 14.87 4.06
N GLY A 342 21.57 13.83 4.85
CA GLY A 342 20.64 13.26 5.83
C GLY A 342 19.44 12.50 5.25
N LYS A 343 19.28 12.42 3.92
CA LYS A 343 18.08 11.83 3.28
C LYS A 343 18.32 10.45 2.72
N VAL A 344 19.42 10.29 1.99
CA VAL A 344 19.76 9.04 1.31
C VAL A 344 20.35 8.05 2.31
N THR A 345 19.82 6.82 2.35
CA THR A 345 20.21 5.77 3.30
C THR A 345 21.01 4.64 2.64
N TYR A 346 21.90 4.04 3.42
CA TYR A 346 22.76 2.95 2.98
C TYR A 346 22.74 1.80 3.98
N CYS A 347 22.64 0.57 3.49
CA CYS A 347 22.71 -0.59 4.35
C CYS A 347 24.10 -0.72 4.99
N SER A 348 25.19 -0.30 4.35
CA SER A 348 26.53 -0.43 4.92
C SER A 348 27.46 0.73 4.56
N LYS A 349 28.62 0.81 5.21
CA LYS A 349 29.66 1.81 4.89
C LYS A 349 30.26 1.57 3.51
N GLU A 350 30.36 0.31 3.10
CA GLU A 350 30.83 -0.11 1.79
C GLU A 350 29.85 0.35 0.70
N CYS A 351 28.54 0.19 0.92
CA CYS A 351 27.51 0.69 0.02
C CYS A 351 27.54 2.21 -0.10
N LEU A 352 27.71 2.95 1.00
CA LEU A 352 27.92 4.39 0.97
C LEU A 352 29.17 4.76 0.16
N ALA A 353 30.31 4.12 0.40
CA ALA A 353 31.56 4.40 -0.31
C ALA A 353 31.45 4.12 -1.81
N LYS A 354 30.78 3.01 -2.18
CA LYS A 354 30.46 2.64 -3.57
C LYS A 354 29.60 3.71 -4.24
N ALA A 355 28.50 4.10 -3.60
CA ALA A 355 27.61 5.14 -4.13
C ALA A 355 28.32 6.50 -4.25
N TRP A 356 29.18 6.84 -3.27
CA TRP A 356 29.93 8.09 -3.25
C TRP A 356 30.87 8.25 -4.44
N ARG A 357 31.49 7.14 -4.88
CA ARG A 357 32.51 7.09 -5.93
C ARG A 357 32.01 6.45 -7.24
N HIS A 358 30.71 6.20 -7.38
CA HIS A 358 30.17 5.59 -8.60
C HIS A 358 30.56 6.41 -9.84
N ALA A 359 30.92 5.75 -10.94
CA ALA A 359 31.42 6.43 -12.13
C ALA A 359 30.38 7.41 -12.71
N ASP A 360 29.15 6.94 -12.93
CA ASP A 360 28.11 7.72 -13.63
C ASP A 360 27.16 8.50 -12.70
N VAL A 361 26.83 7.94 -11.54
CA VAL A 361 25.88 8.51 -10.58
C VAL A 361 26.51 8.68 -9.18
N PRO A 362 27.64 9.40 -9.06
CA PRO A 362 28.29 9.55 -7.77
C PRO A 362 27.45 10.40 -6.81
N HIS A 363 27.09 9.84 -5.64
CA HIS A 363 26.28 10.56 -4.65
C HIS A 363 26.92 11.91 -4.24
N ARG A 364 28.25 12.03 -4.26
CA ARG A 364 28.95 13.28 -3.95
C ARG A 364 28.53 14.45 -4.84
N ALA A 365 28.14 14.19 -6.09
CA ALA A 365 27.71 15.21 -7.04
C ALA A 365 26.32 15.78 -6.72
N VAL A 366 25.48 15.02 -6.02
CA VAL A 366 24.10 15.40 -5.69
C VAL A 366 23.90 15.69 -4.20
N CYS A 367 24.77 15.20 -3.32
CA CYS A 367 24.65 15.33 -1.87
C CYS A 367 24.49 16.79 -1.41
N LYS A 368 25.31 17.71 -1.93
CA LYS A 368 25.20 19.14 -1.62
C LYS A 368 23.93 19.76 -2.18
N LYS A 369 23.44 19.29 -3.34
CA LYS A 369 22.20 19.77 -3.97
C LYS A 369 20.99 19.36 -3.17
N ILE A 370 20.92 18.10 -2.74
CA ILE A 370 19.86 17.61 -1.83
C ILE A 370 19.82 18.46 -0.56
N LYS A 371 20.99 18.73 0.05
CA LYS A 371 21.08 19.58 1.24
C LYS A 371 20.67 21.02 0.95
N TYR A 372 21.03 21.58 -0.19
CA TYR A 372 20.68 22.95 -0.57
C TYR A 372 19.17 23.10 -0.81
N ILE A 373 18.57 22.17 -1.55
CA ILE A 373 17.13 22.18 -1.84
C ILE A 373 16.33 21.98 -0.54
N LEU A 374 16.69 20.99 0.31
CA LEU A 374 15.92 20.69 1.52
C LEU A 374 16.29 21.54 2.73
N GLY A 375 17.48 22.12 2.75
CA GLY A 375 18.02 22.88 3.88
C GLY A 375 18.00 22.07 5.17
N GLU A 376 17.64 22.72 6.28
CA GLU A 376 17.48 22.07 7.58
C GLU A 376 16.10 21.43 7.78
N THR A 377 15.22 21.50 6.78
CA THR A 377 13.85 21.04 6.94
C THR A 377 13.82 19.52 7.08
N THR A 378 13.25 19.07 8.19
CA THR A 378 13.11 17.64 8.45
C THR A 378 12.18 17.03 7.41
N ALA A 379 12.45 15.79 6.97
CA ALA A 379 11.60 15.14 5.96
C ALA A 379 10.14 14.96 6.45
N GLU A 380 9.95 14.99 7.77
CA GLU A 380 8.68 14.68 8.44
C GLU A 380 7.68 15.85 8.40
N GLU A 381 8.12 17.10 8.20
CA GLU A 381 7.22 18.28 8.20
C GLU A 381 6.54 18.55 6.84
N GLN A 382 6.81 17.74 5.81
CA GLN A 382 6.56 18.12 4.41
C GLN A 382 5.63 17.20 3.62
N LEU A 383 4.81 16.34 4.24
CA LEU A 383 3.97 15.36 3.50
C LEU A 383 2.44 15.55 3.65
N GLY A 384 1.99 16.72 4.11
CA GLY A 384 0.56 17.05 4.14
C GLY A 384 -0.05 17.29 2.75
N SER A 385 -1.38 17.47 2.68
CA SER A 385 -2.13 17.78 1.45
C SER A 385 -1.62 19.02 0.68
N ASN A 386 -0.88 19.91 1.33
CA ASN A 386 -0.26 21.10 0.74
C ASN A 386 1.26 21.00 0.56
N ALA A 387 1.83 19.80 0.72
CA ALA A 387 3.27 19.53 0.68
C ALA A 387 3.98 20.13 -0.54
N PHE A 388 3.41 19.97 -1.73
CA PHE A 388 3.98 20.56 -2.95
C PHE A 388 3.98 22.09 -2.91
N VAL A 389 2.89 22.71 -2.45
CA VAL A 389 2.81 24.18 -2.36
C VAL A 389 3.86 24.70 -1.38
N SER A 390 4.01 24.05 -0.23
CA SER A 390 5.07 24.35 0.75
C SER A 390 6.45 24.16 0.16
N PHE A 391 6.69 23.08 -0.59
CA PHE A 391 7.95 22.82 -1.27
C PHE A 391 8.29 23.91 -2.29
N ARG A 392 7.31 24.32 -3.10
CA ARG A 392 7.45 25.39 -4.09
C ARG A 392 7.77 26.74 -3.44
N ILE A 393 7.04 27.10 -2.38
CA ILE A 393 7.31 28.32 -1.59
C ILE A 393 8.72 28.28 -1.02
N MET A 394 9.13 27.14 -0.46
CA MET A 394 10.46 26.96 0.11
C MET A 394 11.56 27.13 -0.94
N CYS A 395 11.39 26.53 -2.14
CA CYS A 395 12.32 26.74 -3.25
C CYS A 395 12.41 28.21 -3.66
N ALA A 396 11.27 28.92 -3.71
CA ALA A 396 11.23 30.34 -4.05
C ALA A 396 11.93 31.21 -2.98
N VAL A 397 11.64 30.99 -1.69
CA VAL A 397 12.24 31.73 -0.56
C VAL A 397 13.76 31.53 -0.52
N ARG A 398 14.24 30.32 -0.81
CA ARG A 398 15.67 30.00 -0.84
C ARG A 398 16.35 30.32 -2.18
N GLN A 399 15.59 30.84 -3.14
CA GLN A 399 16.07 31.14 -4.49
C GLN A 399 16.75 29.91 -5.14
N VAL A 400 16.17 28.73 -4.93
CA VAL A 400 16.69 27.49 -5.53
C VAL A 400 16.52 27.59 -7.03
N GLU A 401 17.64 27.70 -7.74
CA GLU A 401 17.66 27.83 -9.19
C GLU A 401 17.03 26.61 -9.86
N ARG A 402 16.21 26.85 -10.89
CA ARG A 402 15.59 25.76 -11.68
C ARG A 402 16.61 24.82 -12.31
N ALA A 403 17.80 25.33 -12.67
CA ALA A 403 18.90 24.52 -13.19
C ALA A 403 19.42 23.51 -12.16
N VAL A 404 19.46 23.86 -10.87
CA VAL A 404 19.86 22.96 -9.79
C VAL A 404 18.81 21.86 -9.58
N LEU A 405 17.52 22.21 -9.68
CA LEU A 405 16.42 21.25 -9.59
C LEU A 405 16.42 20.27 -10.78
N GLN A 406 16.67 20.77 -11.99
CA GLN A 406 16.78 19.94 -13.18
C GLN A 406 17.96 18.97 -13.08
N ASP A 407 19.16 19.47 -12.73
CA ASP A 407 20.34 18.61 -12.57
C ASP A 407 20.15 17.56 -11.46
N PHE A 408 19.45 17.92 -10.38
CA PHE A 408 19.01 16.95 -9.38
C PHE A 408 18.10 15.87 -9.98
N CYS A 409 17.07 16.26 -10.74
CA CYS A 409 16.14 15.31 -11.38
C CYS A 409 16.87 14.37 -12.35
N ASP A 410 17.75 14.91 -13.20
CA ASP A 410 18.53 14.14 -14.17
C ASP A 410 19.44 13.12 -13.47
N HIS A 411 20.07 13.52 -12.37
CA HIS A 411 20.88 12.61 -11.55
C HIS A 411 20.02 11.50 -10.93
N MET A 412 18.85 11.83 -10.38
CA MET A 412 17.95 10.86 -9.77
C MET A 412 17.37 9.88 -10.79
N ALA A 413 17.03 10.37 -11.99
CA ALA A 413 16.58 9.52 -13.10
C ALA A 413 17.66 8.51 -13.52
N LYS A 414 18.92 8.95 -13.64
CA LYS A 414 20.05 8.04 -13.91
C LYS A 414 20.25 7.04 -12.77
N LEU A 415 20.20 7.50 -11.51
CA LEU A 415 20.37 6.63 -10.34
C LEU A 415 19.30 5.53 -10.30
N LYS A 416 18.03 5.87 -10.56
CA LYS A 416 16.93 4.89 -10.63
C LYS A 416 17.21 3.77 -11.62
N LYS A 417 17.78 4.06 -12.79
CA LYS A 417 18.20 3.02 -13.76
C LYS A 417 19.24 2.08 -13.15
N TYR A 418 20.26 2.60 -12.46
CA TYR A 418 21.26 1.75 -11.79
C TYR A 418 20.72 0.97 -10.58
N MET A 419 19.61 1.40 -10.00
CA MET A 419 18.93 0.66 -8.94
C MET A 419 18.10 -0.50 -9.49
N SER A 420 17.54 -0.40 -10.69
CA SER A 420 16.76 -1.48 -11.33
C SER A 420 17.63 -2.53 -12.02
N LEU A 421 18.81 -2.18 -12.53
CA LEU A 421 19.67 -3.02 -13.38
C LEU A 421 20.27 -4.30 -12.76
N VAL A 422 20.02 -4.64 -11.50
CA VAL A 422 20.53 -5.90 -10.94
C VAL A 422 19.65 -7.03 -11.47
N PRO A 423 20.18 -8.06 -12.15
CA PRO A 423 19.36 -9.21 -12.51
C PRO A 423 18.78 -9.84 -11.25
N ILE A 424 17.50 -10.20 -11.24
CA ILE A 424 17.00 -11.16 -10.24
C ILE A 424 17.77 -12.45 -10.50
N LYS A 425 18.74 -12.78 -9.63
CA LYS A 425 19.26 -14.14 -9.59
C LYS A 425 18.06 -15.01 -9.20
N ARG A 426 17.46 -15.68 -10.18
CA ARG A 426 16.56 -16.79 -9.88
C ARG A 426 17.46 -17.83 -9.22
N GLU A 427 17.21 -18.12 -7.95
CA GLU A 427 17.81 -19.30 -7.33
C GLU A 427 17.30 -20.49 -8.14
N GLU A 428 18.22 -21.19 -8.80
CA GLU A 428 17.95 -22.40 -9.60
C GLU A 428 17.64 -23.60 -8.71
#